data_AF-A0A3D0P606-F1
#
_entry.id   AF-A0A3D0P606-F1
#
_cell.length_a   1.000
_cell.length_b   1.000
_cell.length_c   1.000
_cell.angle_alpha   90.00
_cell.angle_beta   90.00
_cell.angle_gamma   90.00
#
_symmetry.space_group_name_H-M   'P 1'
#
loop_
_entity.id
_entity.type
_entity.pdbx_description
1 polymer ?
#
loop_
_entity_poly.entity_id
_entity_poly.type
_entity_poly.pdbx_seq_one_letter_code
_entity_poly.pdbx_strand_id
1 'polypeptide(L)'
;VVKGSLWTLAGQVAPLAVSLVATPFVIRLLGAESYGVLILIGLIPTYLGFADFGMSMASTKFGSEAYAEGDEEKEARIVRTAALIALMTSVPVAAALIIFASPVIALFNVPEALQAEAVTALRIAAVTFVINFLCGIFNTPQLARL
;
A
#
# COMPACT_ATOMS: atom_id res chain seq x y z
N VAL A 1 -1.32 -2.66 -27.89
CA VAL A 1 -0.10 -1.98 -27.37
C VAL A 1 -0.34 -0.49 -27.11
N VAL A 2 -0.49 0.39 -28.11
CA VAL A 2 -0.56 1.87 -27.89
C VAL A 2 -1.71 2.34 -26.99
N LYS A 3 -2.93 1.77 -27.12
CA LYS A 3 -4.07 2.09 -26.23
C LYS A 3 -3.85 1.61 -24.78
N GLY A 4 -3.24 0.44 -24.60
CA GLY A 4 -2.96 -0.13 -23.28
C GLY A 4 -1.89 0.69 -22.54
N SER A 5 -0.81 1.04 -23.24
CA SER A 5 0.25 1.89 -22.67
C SER A 5 -0.24 3.29 -22.28
N LEU A 6 -1.10 3.91 -23.09
CA LEU A 6 -1.72 5.20 -22.74
C LEU A 6 -2.60 5.11 -21.49
N TRP A 7 -3.34 4.02 -21.33
CA TRP A 7 -4.19 3.79 -20.16
C TRP A 7 -3.36 3.60 -18.88
N THR A 8 -2.29 2.80 -18.95
CA THR A 8 -1.36 2.62 -17.81
C THR A 8 -0.66 3.92 -17.44
N LEU A 9 -0.18 4.69 -18.44
CA LEU A 9 0.47 5.98 -18.20
C LEU A 9 -0.49 6.99 -17.59
N ALA A 10 -1.72 7.10 -18.10
CA ALA A 10 -2.73 7.97 -17.53
C ALA A 10 -3.06 7.57 -16.07
N GLY A 11 -3.17 6.27 -15.80
CA GLY A 11 -3.37 5.73 -14.46
C GLY A 11 -2.21 5.99 -13.48
N GLN A 12 -0.98 6.14 -13.97
CA GLN A 12 0.18 6.52 -13.15
C GLN A 12 0.29 8.03 -12.94
N VAL A 13 0.01 8.83 -13.97
CA VAL A 13 0.16 10.29 -13.94
C VAL A 13 -0.98 10.96 -13.18
N ALA A 14 -2.20 10.42 -13.26
CA ALA A 14 -3.36 10.96 -12.55
C ALA A 14 -3.15 11.07 -11.02
N PRO A 15 -2.75 10.00 -10.29
CA PRO A 15 -2.52 10.10 -8.85
C PRO A 15 -1.35 11.03 -8.50
N LEU A 16 -0.32 11.12 -9.36
CA LEU A 16 0.77 12.08 -9.17
C LEU A 16 0.28 13.53 -9.26
N ALA A 17 -0.53 13.85 -10.26
CA ALA A 17 -1.12 15.18 -10.42
C ALA A 17 -2.05 15.54 -9.26
N VAL A 18 -2.90 14.59 -8.82
CA VAL A 18 -3.78 14.77 -7.66
C VAL A 18 -2.96 15.00 -6.39
N SER A 19 -1.90 14.23 -6.17
CA SER A 19 -1.02 14.38 -5.00
C SER A 19 -0.33 15.75 -4.98
N LEU A 20 0.13 16.23 -6.14
CA LEU A 20 0.80 17.53 -6.27
C LEU A 20 -0.15 18.69 -5.95
N VAL A 21 -1.42 18.58 -6.33
CA VAL A 21 -2.44 19.58 -5.96
C VAL A 21 -2.87 19.42 -4.51
N ALA A 22 -3.04 18.21 -3.99
CA ALA A 22 -3.47 17.96 -2.62
C ALA A 22 -2.43 18.39 -1.57
N THR A 23 -1.14 18.23 -1.86
CA THR A 23 -0.03 18.56 -0.95
C THR A 23 -0.13 19.98 -0.37
N PRO A 24 -0.23 21.07 -1.17
CA PRO A 24 -0.35 22.42 -0.62
C PRO A 24 -1.65 22.64 0.18
N PHE A 25 -2.76 21.97 -0.14
CA PHE A 25 -3.98 22.04 0.67
C PHE A 25 -3.79 21.40 2.03
N VAL A 26 -3.19 20.20 2.09
CA VAL A 26 -2.91 19.48 3.34
C VAL A 26 -1.95 20.29 4.21
N ILE A 27 -0.87 20.83 3.64
CA ILE A 27 0.08 21.67 4.39
C ILE A 27 -0.59 22.92 4.96
N ARG A 28 -1.47 23.58 4.21
CA ARG A 28 -2.18 24.79 4.69
C ARG A 28 -3.20 24.47 5.79
N LEU A 29 -3.84 23.30 5.74
CA LEU A 29 -4.89 22.93 6.69
C LEU A 29 -4.33 22.35 8.00
N LEU A 30 -3.27 21.53 7.91
CA LEU A 30 -2.64 20.86 9.05
C LEU A 30 -1.48 21.67 9.65
N GLY A 31 -0.91 22.61 8.91
CA GLY A 31 0.34 23.26 9.28
C GLY A 31 1.57 22.40 8.97
N ALA A 32 2.75 23.03 8.98
CA ALA A 32 4.00 22.37 8.61
C ALA A 32 4.39 21.25 9.58
N GLU A 33 4.09 21.40 10.87
CA GLU A 33 4.45 20.46 11.93
C GLU A 33 3.69 19.13 11.80
N SER A 34 2.35 19.18 11.74
CA SER A 34 1.52 17.99 11.57
C SER A 34 1.71 17.31 10.20
N TYR A 35 2.02 18.06 9.16
CA TYR A 35 2.40 17.47 7.87
C TYR A 35 3.73 16.70 7.93
N GLY A 36 4.71 17.20 8.69
CA GLY A 36 5.96 16.49 8.95
C GLY A 36 5.71 15.15 9.64
N VAL A 37 4.87 15.14 10.67
CA VAL A 37 4.44 13.90 11.36
C VAL A 37 3.75 12.93 10.40
N LEU A 38 2.86 13.43 9.54
CA LEU A 38 2.16 12.61 8.54
C LEU A 38 3.15 11.93 7.57
N ILE A 39 4.15 12.66 7.07
CA ILE A 39 5.19 12.09 6.21
C ILE A 39 5.97 11.00 6.95
N LEU A 40 6.43 11.29 8.18
CA LEU A 40 7.21 10.33 8.98
C LEU A 40 6.44 9.03 9.20
N ILE A 41 5.14 9.13 9.52
CA ILE A 41 4.27 7.96 9.70
C ILE A 41 4.08 7.22 8.38
N GLY A 42 3.90 7.93 7.27
CA GLY A 42 3.75 7.34 5.94
C GLY A 42 4.98 6.54 5.47
N LEU A 43 6.18 6.86 5.96
CA LEU A 43 7.39 6.10 5.65
C LEU A 43 7.38 4.70 6.27
N ILE A 44 6.73 4.50 7.42
CA ILE A 44 6.72 3.21 8.14
C ILE A 44 6.11 2.09 7.27
N PRO A 45 4.86 2.21 6.75
CA PRO A 45 4.30 1.25 5.80
C PRO A 45 5.15 1.10 4.53
N THR A 46 5.78 2.18 4.07
CA THR A 46 6.60 2.17 2.85
C THR A 46 7.82 1.26 3.01
N TYR A 47 8.53 1.34 4.14
CA TYR A 47 9.63 0.42 4.44
C TYR A 47 9.15 -1.01 4.68
N LEU A 48 7.94 -1.19 5.22
CA LEU A 48 7.34 -2.51 5.37
C LEU A 48 6.81 -3.09 4.04
N GLY A 49 6.79 -2.31 2.96
CA GLY A 49 6.48 -2.81 1.61
C GLY A 49 7.41 -3.96 1.17
N PHE A 50 8.65 -3.97 1.66
CA PHE A 50 9.58 -5.08 1.42
C PHE A 50 9.13 -6.42 2.03
N ALA A 51 8.22 -6.38 3.01
CA ALA A 51 7.64 -7.59 3.62
C ALA A 51 6.68 -8.34 2.68
N ASP A 52 6.34 -7.80 1.50
CA ASP A 52 5.59 -8.53 0.46
C ASP A 52 6.42 -9.70 -0.12
N PHE A 53 7.75 -9.72 0.09
CA PHE A 53 8.67 -10.70 -0.48
C PHE A 53 8.52 -10.91 -2.01
N GLY A 54 7.93 -9.93 -2.71
CA GLY A 54 7.65 -10.01 -4.15
C GLY A 54 6.43 -10.86 -4.51
N MET A 55 5.54 -11.20 -3.57
CA MET A 55 4.35 -12.00 -3.83
C MET A 55 3.41 -11.30 -4.83
N SER A 56 3.32 -9.98 -4.79
CA SER A 56 2.54 -9.21 -5.77
C SER A 56 3.07 -9.37 -7.21
N MET A 57 4.39 -9.38 -7.37
CA MET A 57 5.04 -9.61 -8.67
C MET A 57 4.91 -11.07 -9.12
N ALA A 58 5.08 -12.03 -8.19
CA ALA A 58 4.91 -13.46 -8.47
C ALA A 58 3.48 -13.76 -8.91
N SER A 59 2.48 -13.22 -8.20
CA SER A 59 1.05 -13.31 -8.56
C SER A 59 0.83 -12.82 -9.99
N THR A 60 1.32 -11.63 -10.32
CA THR A 60 1.16 -11.04 -11.65
C THR A 60 1.77 -11.92 -12.74
N LYS A 61 3.01 -12.38 -12.52
CA LYS A 61 3.71 -13.23 -13.49
C LYS A 61 3.00 -14.55 -13.73
N PHE A 62 2.80 -15.35 -12.67
CA PHE A 62 2.19 -16.68 -12.81
C PHE A 62 0.71 -16.60 -13.20
N GLY A 63 0.00 -15.55 -12.76
CA GLY A 63 -1.37 -15.28 -13.19
C GLY A 63 -1.47 -14.99 -14.69
N SER A 64 -0.54 -14.18 -15.22
CA SER A 64 -0.48 -13.91 -16.67
C SER A 64 -0.12 -15.14 -17.50
N GLU A 65 0.78 -16.01 -17.01
CA GLU A 65 1.12 -17.28 -17.66
C GLU A 65 -0.10 -18.24 -17.70
N ALA A 66 -0.82 -18.38 -16.58
CA ALA A 66 -2.02 -19.21 -16.51
C ALA A 66 -3.16 -18.67 -17.41
N TYR A 67 -3.32 -17.34 -17.49
CA TYR A 67 -4.27 -16.70 -18.40
C TYR A 67 -3.92 -16.97 -19.88
N ALA A 68 -2.64 -16.89 -20.23
CA ALA A 68 -2.18 -17.19 -21.60
C ALA A 68 -2.39 -18.67 -21.99
N GLU A 69 -2.38 -19.58 -21.02
CA GLU A 69 -2.70 -21.01 -21.20
C GLU A 69 -4.22 -21.28 -21.29
N GLY A 70 -5.07 -20.28 -20.99
CA GLY A 70 -6.53 -20.42 -20.97
C GLY A 70 -7.09 -21.16 -19.75
N ASP A 71 -6.28 -21.34 -18.70
CA ASP A 71 -6.65 -22.06 -17.48
C ASP A 71 -7.08 -21.07 -16.37
N GLU A 72 -8.35 -20.68 -16.41
CA GLU A 72 -8.96 -19.77 -15.42
C GLU A 72 -8.92 -20.33 -13.99
N GLU A 73 -8.94 -21.65 -13.83
CA GLU A 73 -8.91 -22.29 -12.51
C GLU A 73 -7.52 -22.16 -11.87
N LYS A 74 -6.48 -22.31 -12.68
CA LYS A 74 -5.09 -22.10 -12.27
C LYS A 74 -4.82 -20.63 -11.96
N GLU A 75 -5.35 -19.68 -12.75
CA GLU A 75 -5.26 -18.24 -12.45
C GLU A 75 -5.89 -17.92 -11.08
N ALA A 76 -7.13 -18.36 -10.84
CA ALA A 76 -7.83 -18.13 -9.58
C ALA A 76 -7.09 -18.76 -8.38
N ARG A 77 -6.50 -19.95 -8.57
CA ARG A 77 -5.70 -20.62 -7.54
C ARG A 77 -4.44 -19.83 -7.20
N ILE A 78 -3.74 -19.27 -8.19
CA ILE A 78 -2.54 -18.45 -7.98
C ILE A 78 -2.89 -17.18 -7.19
N VAL A 79 -3.93 -16.46 -7.62
CA VAL A 79 -4.38 -15.22 -6.95
C VAL A 79 -4.80 -15.51 -5.52
N ARG A 80 -5.54 -16.60 -5.27
CA ARG A 80 -5.98 -16.99 -3.92
C ARG A 80 -4.80 -17.36 -3.02
N THR A 81 -3.84 -18.13 -3.52
CA THR A 81 -2.62 -18.49 -2.75
C THR A 81 -1.79 -17.25 -2.44
N ALA A 82 -1.61 -16.35 -3.42
CA ALA A 82 -0.94 -15.07 -3.21
C ALA A 82 -1.64 -14.21 -2.15
N ALA A 83 -2.96 -14.05 -2.25
CA ALA A 83 -3.74 -13.28 -1.30
C ALA A 83 -3.64 -13.85 0.12
N LEU A 84 -3.65 -15.19 0.25
CA LEU A 84 -3.50 -15.86 1.53
C LEU A 84 -2.11 -15.63 2.15
N ILE A 85 -1.04 -15.72 1.36
CA ILE A 85 0.32 -15.43 1.80
C ILE A 85 0.46 -13.95 2.22
N ALA A 86 -0.09 -13.03 1.43
CA ALA A 86 -0.08 -11.61 1.76
C ALA A 86 -0.87 -11.29 3.02
N LEU A 87 -1.99 -11.97 3.29
CA LEU A 87 -2.71 -11.83 4.55
C LEU A 87 -1.90 -12.41 5.72
N MET A 88 -1.29 -13.59 5.55
CA MET A 88 -0.50 -14.22 6.60
C MET A 88 0.74 -13.39 6.99
N THR A 89 1.28 -12.59 6.06
CA THR A 89 2.44 -11.72 6.31
C THR A 89 2.03 -10.31 6.75
N SER A 90 1.05 -9.70 6.10
CA SER A 90 0.66 -8.31 6.38
C SER A 90 -0.17 -8.15 7.66
N VAL A 91 -1.03 -9.11 8.02
CA VAL A 91 -1.90 -9.02 9.21
C VAL A 91 -1.07 -9.02 10.51
N PRO A 92 -0.10 -9.93 10.73
CA PRO A 92 0.72 -9.88 11.94
C PRO A 92 1.55 -8.60 12.05
N VAL A 93 2.08 -8.11 10.92
CA VAL A 93 2.84 -6.85 10.87
C VAL A 93 1.95 -5.67 11.21
N ALA A 94 0.75 -5.58 10.63
CA ALA A 94 -0.21 -4.53 10.94
C ALA A 94 -0.70 -4.59 12.40
N ALA A 95 -0.96 -5.79 12.93
CA ALA A 95 -1.32 -5.99 14.33
C ALA A 95 -0.20 -5.52 15.27
N ALA A 96 1.06 -5.86 14.96
CA ALA A 96 2.22 -5.38 15.71
C ALA A 96 2.31 -3.86 15.67
N LEU A 97 2.16 -3.23 14.49
CA LEU A 97 2.15 -1.76 14.38
C LEU A 97 1.04 -1.12 15.20
N ILE A 98 -0.16 -1.70 15.24
CA ILE A 98 -1.30 -1.14 15.99
C ILE A 98 -1.06 -1.21 17.50
N ILE A 99 -0.52 -2.34 17.98
CA ILE A 99 -0.23 -2.59 19.41
C ILE A 99 0.95 -1.72 19.86
N PHE A 100 2.02 -1.69 19.08
CA PHE A 100 3.24 -0.92 19.38
C PHE A 100 3.21 0.52 18.84
N ALA A 101 2.07 1.03 18.39
CA ALA A 101 1.98 2.37 17.82
C ALA A 101 2.45 3.46 18.79
N SER A 102 2.06 3.37 20.07
CA SER A 102 2.44 4.33 21.10
C SER A 102 3.97 4.39 21.34
N PRO A 103 4.66 3.27 21.66
CA PRO A 103 6.11 3.29 21.84
C PRO A 103 6.87 3.61 20.55
N VAL A 104 6.35 3.22 19.38
CA VAL A 104 6.95 3.58 18.09
C VAL A 104 6.92 5.09 17.90
N ILE A 105 5.77 5.75 18.11
CA ILE A 105 5.65 7.21 18.00
C ILE A 105 6.49 7.92 19.07
N ALA A 106 6.58 7.39 20.28
CA ALA A 106 7.42 7.94 21.34
C ALA A 106 8.93 7.91 21.01
N LEU A 107 9.36 7.01 20.11
CA LEU A 107 10.74 6.99 19.60
C LEU A 107 11.00 8.12 18.59
N PHE A 108 9.95 8.67 17.96
CA PHE A 108 10.05 9.85 17.12
C PHE A 108 9.96 11.12 17.97
N ASN A 109 10.69 12.17 17.59
CA ASN A 109 10.62 13.50 18.23
C ASN A 109 9.33 14.23 17.85
N VAL A 110 8.16 13.67 18.21
CA VAL A 110 6.84 14.25 17.97
C VAL A 110 6.43 15.07 19.21
N PRO A 111 5.96 16.32 19.03
CA PRO A 111 5.43 17.12 20.14
C PRO A 111 4.33 16.40 20.90
N GLU A 112 4.29 16.55 22.23
CA GLU A 112 3.29 15.87 23.09
C GLU A 112 1.84 16.15 22.64
N ALA A 113 1.56 17.37 22.17
CA ALA A 113 0.26 17.76 21.66
C ALA A 113 -0.21 16.93 20.45
N LEU A 114 0.72 16.42 19.63
CA LEU A 114 0.44 15.66 18.42
C LEU A 114 0.60 14.14 18.59
N GLN A 115 1.07 13.66 19.74
CA GLN A 115 1.31 12.22 19.95
C GLN A 115 0.03 11.39 19.78
N ALA A 116 -1.11 11.85 20.31
CA ALA A 116 -2.38 11.13 20.20
C ALA A 116 -2.86 11.03 18.74
N GLU A 117 -2.70 12.11 17.97
CA GLU A 117 -3.00 12.14 16.54
C GLU A 117 -2.04 11.23 15.76
N ALA A 118 -0.74 11.29 16.06
CA ALA A 118 0.30 10.48 15.43
C ALA A 118 0.08 8.98 15.67
N VAL A 119 -0.30 8.56 16.88
CA VAL A 119 -0.63 7.16 17.18
C VAL A 119 -1.86 6.71 16.38
N THR A 120 -2.88 7.57 16.27
CA THR A 120 -4.08 7.27 15.49
C THR A 120 -3.76 7.16 14.00
N ALA A 121 -2.97 8.09 13.48
CA ALA A 121 -2.51 8.08 12.09
C ALA A 121 -1.67 6.84 11.78
N LEU A 122 -0.79 6.40 12.68
CA LEU A 122 -0.01 5.17 12.51
C LEU A 122 -0.91 3.92 12.49
N ARG A 123 -1.95 3.87 13.34
CA ARG A 123 -2.95 2.77 13.32
C ARG A 123 -3.72 2.74 12.00
N ILE A 124 -4.15 3.90 11.49
CA ILE A 124 -4.82 4.00 10.19
C ILE A 124 -3.86 3.56 9.06
N ALA A 125 -2.59 3.98 9.13
CA ALA A 125 -1.57 3.59 8.17
C ALA A 125 -1.32 2.08 8.17
N ALA A 126 -1.33 1.42 9.34
CA ALA A 126 -1.22 -0.03 9.46
C ALA A 126 -2.40 -0.78 8.80
N VAL A 127 -3.63 -0.27 8.91
CA VAL A 127 -4.78 -0.84 8.20
C VAL A 127 -4.65 -0.62 6.69
N THR A 128 -4.25 0.59 6.30
CA THR A 128 -4.03 0.97 4.90
C THR A 128 -2.95 0.11 4.24
N PHE A 129 -1.93 -0.30 4.99
CA PHE A 129 -0.88 -1.21 4.53
C PHE A 129 -1.43 -2.58 4.08
N VAL A 130 -2.29 -3.19 4.89
CA VAL A 130 -2.94 -4.48 4.56
C VAL A 130 -3.80 -4.35 3.30
N ILE A 131 -4.56 -3.25 3.22
CA ILE A 131 -5.40 -2.97 2.06
C ILE A 131 -4.56 -2.81 0.79
N ASN A 132 -3.43 -2.09 0.86
CA ASN A 132 -2.54 -1.93 -0.29
C ASN A 132 -1.95 -3.25 -0.78
N PHE A 133 -1.54 -4.13 0.15
CA PHE A 133 -1.02 -5.46 -0.20
C PHE A 133 -2.07 -6.30 -0.94
N LEU A 134 -3.30 -6.30 -0.43
CA LEU A 134 -4.41 -6.97 -1.10
C LEU A 134 -4.72 -6.36 -2.46
N CYS A 135 -4.79 -5.03 -2.55
CA CYS A 135 -5.01 -4.33 -3.81
C CYS A 135 -3.93 -4.68 -4.85
N GLY A 136 -2.66 -4.80 -4.46
CA GLY A 136 -1.58 -5.23 -5.36
C GLY A 136 -1.85 -6.60 -6.00
N ILE A 137 -2.36 -7.54 -5.22
CA ILE A 137 -2.67 -8.90 -5.70
C ILE A 137 -3.95 -8.92 -6.52
N PHE A 138 -5.02 -8.28 -6.07
CA PHE A 138 -6.27 -8.20 -6.82
C PHE A 138 -6.16 -7.40 -8.13
N ASN A 139 -5.10 -6.60 -8.31
CA ASN A 139 -4.82 -5.94 -9.57
C ASN A 139 -4.20 -6.88 -10.61
N THR A 140 -3.73 -8.07 -10.21
CA THR A 140 -3.13 -9.10 -11.09
C THR A 140 -4.01 -9.44 -12.31
N PRO A 141 -5.31 -9.77 -12.16
CA PRO A 141 -6.15 -10.12 -13.30
C PRO A 141 -6.41 -8.93 -14.22
N GLN A 142 -6.39 -7.70 -13.70
CA GLN A 142 -6.52 -6.49 -14.51
C GLN A 142 -5.25 -6.28 -15.36
N LEU A 143 -4.08 -6.48 -14.77
CA LEU A 143 -2.79 -6.38 -15.46
C LEU A 143 -2.57 -7.50 -16.48
N ALA A 144 -3.02 -8.72 -16.20
CA ALA A 144 -2.90 -9.87 -17.11
C ALA A 144 -3.76 -9.74 -18.37
N ARG A 145 -4.85 -8.96 -18.30
CA ARG A 145 -5.82 -8.75 -19.40
C ARG A 145 -5.53 -7.51 -20.26
N LEU A 146 -4.51 -6.73 -19.94
CA LEU A 146 -4.05 -5.55 -20.69
C LEU A 146 -3.03 -5.90 -21.78
#